data_AF-A0AAV1XC78-F1
#
_entry.id   AF-A0AAV1XC78-F1
#
_cell.length_a   1.000
_cell.length_b   1.000
_cell.length_c   1.000
_cell.angle_alpha   90.00
_cell.angle_beta   90.00
_cell.angle_gamma   90.00
#
_symmetry.space_group_name_H-M   'P 1'
#
loop_
_entity.id
_entity.type
_entity.pdbx_description
1 polymer ?
#
loop_
_entity_poly.entity_id
_entity_poly.type
_entity_poly.pdbx_seq_one_letter_code
_entity_poly.pdbx_strand_id
1 'polypeptide(L)'
;MEKKRIDDHEPGPVPSPRALDRFGFVKQEVSASDSLVKNRSAYENERIREERKVRKWRKMIGVGGSDWKHYLRRKPHVVERRIRKGIPDCLRGLVWQLISGSRDLLLMNPGVYEQLVIYETSSSELDIIRDISRTFPSHVFFRQRHGPGQRSLYNVLKAYSVFDRNVGYVQGMGFLAGLLLLYMSEEDAFWLLVALLKGAVHAPMEGLYLAGLPLVQQYLSQFEQLVREHLPKLGEHFSQEMINPSMYASQWFITVFSYSFPFHLALRIWDVFLYEGVKIVFKVGLSLLKYCHDDLVKLPFEKLLQALKNFPEDAMDPDTILPLAYSIKISKRLEELTQEYEKKNGKVVQSEELSEKHKFQESKATET
;
A
#
# COMPACT_ATOMS: atom_id res chain seq x y z
N MET A 1 -43.80 -20.27 48.98
CA MET A 1 -43.30 -18.98 48.47
C MET A 1 -41.82 -18.88 48.84
N GLU A 2 -40.93 -19.37 47.98
CA GLU A 2 -39.48 -19.26 48.16
C GLU A 2 -38.95 -18.06 47.37
N LYS A 3 -38.29 -17.14 48.07
CA LYS A 3 -37.63 -15.97 47.47
C LYS A 3 -36.32 -16.42 46.81
N LYS A 4 -36.27 -16.35 45.48
CA LYS A 4 -35.04 -16.50 44.68
C LYS A 4 -34.13 -15.27 44.91
N ARG A 5 -32.90 -15.51 45.38
CA ARG A 5 -31.83 -14.50 45.42
C ARG A 5 -31.44 -14.12 43.99
N ILE A 6 -31.35 -12.82 43.73
CA ILE A 6 -30.82 -12.25 42.50
C ILE A 6 -29.29 -12.31 42.65
N ASP A 7 -28.63 -12.95 41.69
CA ASP A 7 -27.18 -13.07 41.63
C ASP A 7 -26.66 -11.78 40.97
N ASP A 8 -25.98 -10.95 41.77
CA ASP A 8 -25.34 -9.72 41.30
C ASP A 8 -24.15 -10.10 40.42
N HIS A 9 -24.30 -9.92 39.11
CA HIS A 9 -23.24 -10.12 38.15
C HIS A 9 -22.21 -9.00 38.32
N GLU A 10 -21.18 -9.22 39.15
CA GLU A 10 -20.01 -8.35 39.18
C GLU A 10 -19.41 -8.29 37.76
N PRO A 11 -19.25 -7.09 37.17
CA PRO A 11 -18.54 -6.97 35.91
C PRO A 11 -17.11 -7.44 36.16
N GLY A 12 -16.75 -8.55 35.52
CA GLY A 12 -15.39 -9.09 35.56
C GLY A 12 -14.35 -8.01 35.26
N PRO A 13 -13.11 -8.17 35.74
CA PRO A 13 -12.09 -7.13 35.68
C PRO A 13 -11.95 -6.60 34.26
N VAL A 14 -12.11 -5.28 34.13
CA VAL A 14 -11.90 -4.54 32.89
C VAL A 14 -10.54 -4.97 32.32
N PRO A 15 -10.46 -5.45 31.07
CA PRO A 15 -9.19 -5.83 30.48
C PRO A 15 -8.21 -4.65 30.61
N SER A 16 -7.00 -4.93 31.12
CA SER A 16 -5.89 -3.98 31.15
C SER A 16 -5.85 -3.21 29.82
N PRO A 17 -5.78 -1.86 29.83
CA PRO A 17 -5.67 -1.08 28.61
C PRO A 17 -4.37 -1.47 27.93
N ARG A 18 -4.44 -2.44 27.01
CA ARG A 18 -3.28 -2.87 26.22
C ARG A 18 -2.67 -1.61 25.64
N ALA A 19 -1.40 -1.36 25.96
CA ALA A 19 -0.73 -0.14 25.55
C ALA A 19 -0.80 -0.04 24.02
N LEU A 20 -1.48 0.99 23.52
CA LEU A 20 -1.51 1.27 22.10
C LEU A 20 -0.18 1.94 21.70
N ASP A 21 0.29 1.69 20.48
CA ASP A 21 1.32 2.51 19.88
C ASP A 21 0.73 3.86 19.42
N ARG A 22 1.59 4.75 18.91
CA ARG A 22 1.18 6.10 18.49
C ARG A 22 0.25 6.10 17.27
N PHE A 23 0.09 4.97 16.59
CA PHE A 23 -0.76 4.80 15.42
C PHE A 23 -2.04 4.03 15.73
N GLY A 24 -2.27 3.63 16.99
CA GLY A 24 -3.48 2.93 17.41
C GLY A 24 -3.41 1.41 17.32
N PHE A 25 -2.23 0.82 17.08
CA PHE A 25 -2.04 -0.63 17.12
C PHE A 25 -1.79 -1.12 18.55
N VAL A 26 -2.36 -2.26 18.90
CA VAL A 26 -2.10 -2.94 20.17
C VAL A 26 -0.65 -3.42 20.21
N LYS A 27 0.15 -2.95 21.19
CA LYS A 27 1.52 -3.45 21.40
C LYS A 27 1.48 -4.91 21.85
N GLN A 28 2.39 -5.72 21.32
CA GLN A 28 2.72 -7.01 21.92
C GLN A 28 3.46 -6.73 23.23
N GLU A 29 3.15 -7.47 24.30
CA GLU A 29 3.77 -7.31 25.62
C GLU A 29 5.26 -7.65 25.52
N VAL A 30 6.10 -6.62 25.36
CA VAL A 30 7.54 -6.71 25.58
C VAL A 30 7.80 -6.18 26.97
N SER A 31 8.49 -6.97 27.80
CA SER A 31 8.86 -6.60 29.17
C SER A 31 9.60 -5.27 29.18
N ALA A 32 8.90 -4.21 29.59
CA ALA A 32 9.48 -2.90 29.74
C ALA A 32 10.20 -2.80 31.09
N SER A 33 11.45 -3.25 31.15
CA SER A 33 12.42 -2.74 32.12
C SER A 33 13.27 -1.66 31.46
N ASP A 34 13.47 -0.57 32.21
CA ASP A 34 14.36 0.57 31.97
C ASP A 34 13.95 1.68 30.99
N SER A 35 13.56 2.83 31.57
CA SER A 35 14.25 4.15 31.44
C SER A 35 13.29 5.35 31.46
N LEU A 36 12.60 5.58 32.59
CA LEU A 36 11.60 6.64 32.73
C LEU A 36 12.14 8.08 32.96
N VAL A 37 13.45 8.30 33.05
CA VAL A 37 13.99 9.63 33.46
C VAL A 37 14.87 10.31 32.38
N LYS A 38 15.42 9.59 31.39
CA LYS A 38 16.23 10.20 30.31
C LYS A 38 15.41 10.83 29.16
N ASN A 39 14.08 10.69 29.16
CA ASN A 39 13.25 10.91 27.95
C ASN A 39 12.52 12.26 27.83
N ARG A 40 12.47 13.11 28.85
CA ARG A 40 11.65 14.35 28.79
C ARG A 40 12.20 15.40 27.82
N SER A 41 13.52 15.61 27.80
CA SER A 41 14.19 16.55 26.89
C SER A 41 14.16 16.05 25.43
N ALA A 42 14.34 14.73 25.21
CA ALA A 42 14.24 14.13 23.88
C ALA A 42 12.82 14.27 23.29
N TYR A 43 11.80 13.97 24.10
CA TYR A 43 10.39 14.15 23.73
C TYR A 43 10.04 15.60 23.39
N GLU A 44 10.47 16.56 24.21
CA GLU A 44 10.23 17.98 23.96
C GLU A 44 10.90 18.44 22.66
N ASN A 45 12.14 17.99 22.40
CA ASN A 45 12.84 18.28 21.15
C ASN A 45 12.13 17.68 19.93
N GLU A 46 11.60 16.46 20.03
CA GLU A 46 10.82 15.84 18.96
C GLU A 46 9.52 16.61 18.70
N ARG A 47 8.80 17.00 19.76
CA ARG A 47 7.59 17.82 19.67
C ARG A 47 7.85 19.14 18.95
N ILE A 48 8.90 19.88 19.36
CA ILE A 48 9.31 21.13 18.71
C ILE A 48 9.67 20.92 17.23
N ARG A 49 10.34 19.80 16.89
CA ARG A 49 10.67 19.47 15.50
C ARG A 49 9.40 19.21 14.67
N GLU A 50 8.45 18.47 15.21
CA GLU A 50 7.17 18.18 14.54
C GLU A 50 6.31 19.44 14.38
N GLU A 51 6.22 20.31 15.39
CA GLU A 51 5.52 21.60 15.27
C GLU A 51 6.12 22.49 14.17
N ARG A 52 7.45 22.55 14.10
CA ARG A 52 8.17 23.26 13.03
C ARG A 52 7.87 22.66 11.66
N LYS A 53 7.75 21.33 11.57
CA LYS A 53 7.39 20.61 10.34
C LYS A 53 5.95 20.95 9.94
N VAL A 54 4.98 20.89 10.86
CA VAL A 54 3.56 21.24 10.63
C VAL A 54 3.42 22.69 10.16
N ARG A 55 4.07 23.67 10.81
CA ARG A 55 4.02 25.09 10.41
C ARG A 55 4.53 25.30 8.99
N LYS A 56 5.64 24.63 8.68
CA LYS A 56 6.25 24.66 7.35
C LYS A 56 5.30 24.08 6.29
N TRP A 57 4.58 22.99 6.60
CA TRP A 57 3.59 22.38 5.71
C TRP A 57 2.32 23.23 5.54
N ARG A 58 1.77 23.79 6.64
CA ARG A 58 0.62 24.71 6.58
C ARG A 58 0.86 25.89 5.65
N LYS A 59 2.07 26.46 5.66
CA LYS A 59 2.48 27.53 4.73
C LYS A 59 2.52 27.08 3.26
N MET A 60 2.69 25.79 2.97
CA MET A 60 2.69 25.28 1.60
C MET A 60 1.29 24.99 1.09
N ILE A 61 0.44 24.41 1.94
CA ILE A 61 -0.90 23.95 1.55
C ILE A 61 -1.93 25.07 1.62
N GLY A 62 -1.71 26.10 2.44
CA GLY A 62 -2.71 27.15 2.67
C GLY A 62 -3.87 26.65 3.52
N VAL A 63 -4.90 27.49 3.70
CA VAL A 63 -6.09 27.08 4.44
C VAL A 63 -6.88 26.10 3.59
N GLY A 64 -7.08 24.89 4.10
CA GLY A 64 -7.84 23.86 3.41
C GLY A 64 -7.25 23.41 2.07
N GLY A 65 -5.98 23.71 1.75
CA GLY A 65 -5.37 23.32 0.47
C GLY A 65 -5.36 24.40 -0.62
N SER A 66 -5.85 25.61 -0.34
CA SER A 66 -5.97 26.72 -1.30
C SER A 66 -4.69 27.05 -2.07
N ASP A 67 -3.54 26.94 -1.41
CA ASP A 67 -2.26 27.41 -1.95
C ASP A 67 -1.46 26.28 -2.60
N TRP A 68 -1.91 25.04 -2.46
CA TRP A 68 -1.17 23.83 -2.86
C TRP A 68 -0.76 23.87 -4.33
N LYS A 69 -1.72 24.06 -5.24
CA LYS A 69 -1.48 24.08 -6.70
C LYS A 69 -0.48 25.18 -7.07
N HIS A 70 -0.60 26.36 -6.46
CA HIS A 70 0.31 27.48 -6.69
C HIS A 70 1.72 27.18 -6.17
N TYR A 71 1.83 26.66 -4.94
CA TYR A 71 3.11 26.35 -4.31
C TYR A 71 3.85 25.23 -5.05
N LEU A 72 3.14 24.16 -5.43
CA LEU A 72 3.68 23.04 -6.19
C LEU A 72 4.29 23.52 -7.51
N ARG A 73 3.57 24.36 -8.27
CA ARG A 73 4.07 24.93 -9.53
C ARG A 73 5.31 25.78 -9.33
N ARG A 74 5.39 26.58 -8.25
CA ARG A 74 6.51 27.51 -8.02
C ARG A 74 7.74 26.86 -7.39
N LYS A 75 7.55 25.84 -6.55
CA LYS A 75 8.61 25.25 -5.72
C LYS A 75 8.53 23.71 -5.68
N PRO A 76 8.53 23.02 -6.85
CA PRO A 76 8.34 21.58 -6.92
C PRO A 76 9.44 20.82 -6.16
N HIS A 77 10.71 21.24 -6.25
CA HIS A 77 11.81 20.62 -5.51
C HIS A 77 11.70 20.76 -3.98
N VAL A 78 11.03 21.80 -3.49
CA VAL A 78 10.78 21.97 -2.05
C VAL A 78 9.68 21.01 -1.60
N VAL A 79 8.65 20.81 -2.43
CA VAL A 79 7.58 19.83 -2.19
C VAL A 79 8.16 18.43 -2.13
N GLU A 80 8.86 18.00 -3.19
CA GLU A 80 9.50 16.68 -3.27
C GLU A 80 10.39 16.40 -2.05
N ARG A 81 11.28 17.33 -1.70
CA ARG A 81 12.17 17.20 -0.54
C ARG A 81 11.40 17.04 0.77
N ARG A 82 10.27 17.71 0.93
CA ARG A 82 9.49 17.67 2.17
C ARG A 82 8.64 16.41 2.26
N ILE A 83 8.10 15.94 1.14
CA ILE A 83 7.42 14.65 1.04
C ILE A 83 8.40 13.53 1.39
N ARG A 84 9.61 13.52 0.81
CA ARG A 84 10.67 12.57 1.17
C ARG A 84 11.12 12.65 2.63
N LYS A 85 11.02 13.82 3.26
CA LYS A 85 11.25 14.01 4.72
C LYS A 85 10.06 13.62 5.60
N GLY A 86 8.91 13.34 5.01
CA GLY A 86 7.70 12.90 5.69
C GLY A 86 6.68 13.98 5.89
N ILE A 87 5.43 13.60 5.64
CA ILE A 87 4.26 14.42 5.92
C ILE A 87 3.93 14.26 7.41
N PRO A 88 3.69 15.36 8.16
CA PRO A 88 3.17 15.28 9.52
C PRO A 88 1.89 14.47 9.58
N ASP A 89 1.76 13.64 10.60
CA ASP A 89 0.67 12.68 10.72
C ASP A 89 -0.71 13.33 10.60
N CYS A 90 -0.91 14.44 11.32
CA CYS A 90 -2.15 15.23 11.30
C CYS A 90 -2.46 15.94 9.98
N LEU A 91 -1.54 15.93 9.01
CA LEU A 91 -1.73 16.55 7.69
C LEU A 91 -1.85 15.53 6.56
N ARG A 92 -1.63 14.22 6.81
CA ARG A 92 -1.69 13.18 5.78
C ARG A 92 -3.03 13.16 5.06
N GLY A 93 -4.14 13.15 5.79
CA GLY A 93 -5.49 13.12 5.19
C GLY A 93 -5.66 14.18 4.10
N LEU A 94 -5.37 15.44 4.44
CA LEU A 94 -5.46 16.54 3.48
C LEU A 94 -4.38 16.49 2.38
N VAL A 95 -3.12 16.28 2.75
CA VAL A 95 -2.00 16.32 1.77
C VAL A 95 -2.13 15.18 0.77
N TRP A 96 -2.49 13.97 1.21
CA TRP A 96 -2.70 12.81 0.34
C TRP A 96 -3.79 13.07 -0.69
N GLN A 97 -4.91 13.68 -0.31
CA GLN A 97 -5.95 14.07 -1.26
C GLN A 97 -5.48 15.13 -2.27
N LEU A 98 -4.64 16.08 -1.83
CA LEU A 98 -4.11 17.15 -2.69
C LEU A 98 -3.07 16.63 -3.69
N ILE A 99 -2.26 15.65 -3.32
CA ILE A 99 -1.22 15.08 -4.19
C ILE A 99 -1.77 14.02 -5.15
N SER A 100 -2.81 13.28 -4.74
CA SER A 100 -3.45 12.25 -5.57
C SER A 100 -4.46 12.83 -6.57
N GLY A 101 -4.91 14.07 -6.37
CA GLY A 101 -6.00 14.67 -7.14
C GLY A 101 -7.39 14.18 -6.71
N SER A 102 -7.50 13.34 -5.67
CA SER A 102 -8.79 12.77 -5.26
C SER A 102 -9.78 13.80 -4.77
N ARG A 103 -9.31 14.92 -4.24
CA ARG A 103 -10.19 16.02 -3.84
C ARG A 103 -10.92 16.65 -5.01
N ASP A 104 -10.23 16.81 -6.15
CA ASP A 104 -10.86 17.35 -7.35
C ASP A 104 -11.91 16.36 -7.89
N LEU A 105 -11.63 15.04 -7.83
CA LEU A 105 -12.60 13.99 -8.20
C LEU A 105 -13.86 14.02 -7.31
N LEU A 106 -13.69 14.14 -5.99
CA LEU A 106 -14.81 14.24 -5.06
C LEU A 106 -15.70 15.45 -5.40
N LEU A 107 -15.10 16.62 -5.59
CA LEU A 107 -15.83 17.86 -5.90
C LEU A 107 -16.56 17.81 -7.24
N MET A 108 -16.02 17.08 -8.22
CA MET A 108 -16.62 16.91 -9.54
C MET A 108 -17.78 15.90 -9.56
N ASN A 109 -17.92 15.06 -8.53
CA ASN A 109 -18.84 13.91 -8.52
C ASN A 109 -19.68 13.86 -7.22
N PRO A 110 -20.42 14.94 -6.88
CA PRO A 110 -21.20 14.97 -5.65
C PRO A 110 -22.28 13.88 -5.62
N GLY A 111 -22.39 13.18 -4.50
CA GLY A 111 -23.43 12.15 -4.27
C GLY A 111 -23.16 10.79 -4.91
N VAL A 112 -22.13 10.64 -5.74
CA VAL A 112 -21.82 9.36 -6.40
C VAL A 112 -21.44 8.28 -5.39
N TYR A 113 -20.64 8.62 -4.37
CA TYR A 113 -20.26 7.65 -3.33
C TYR A 113 -21.49 7.14 -2.58
N GLU A 114 -22.35 8.05 -2.12
CA GLU A 114 -23.60 7.73 -1.45
C GLU A 114 -24.49 6.83 -2.32
N GLN A 115 -24.59 7.15 -3.62
CA GLN A 115 -25.37 6.35 -4.55
C GLN A 115 -24.87 4.90 -4.65
N LEU A 116 -23.55 4.71 -4.77
CA LEU A 116 -22.91 3.39 -4.87
C LEU A 116 -23.04 2.57 -3.58
N VAL A 117 -22.94 3.22 -2.42
CA VAL A 117 -23.05 2.52 -1.13
C VAL A 117 -24.50 2.12 -0.84
N ILE A 118 -25.47 3.00 -1.09
CA ILE A 118 -26.86 2.79 -0.66
C ILE A 118 -27.65 1.96 -1.67
N TYR A 119 -27.57 2.29 -2.96
CA TYR A 119 -28.52 1.78 -3.95
C TYR A 119 -28.00 0.62 -4.79
N GLU A 120 -26.68 0.40 -4.81
CA GLU A 120 -26.07 -0.63 -5.64
C GLU A 120 -25.69 -1.89 -4.85
N THR A 121 -25.64 -3.03 -5.55
CA THR A 121 -25.21 -4.32 -5.01
C THR A 121 -23.88 -4.76 -5.63
N SER A 122 -23.00 -5.30 -4.79
CA SER A 122 -21.70 -5.81 -5.20
C SER A 122 -21.75 -7.33 -5.33
N SER A 123 -21.23 -7.87 -6.43
CA SER A 123 -21.01 -9.31 -6.59
C SER A 123 -19.86 -9.84 -5.73
N SER A 124 -19.02 -8.95 -5.17
CA SER A 124 -17.83 -9.31 -4.41
C SER A 124 -18.01 -9.23 -2.89
N GLU A 125 -19.25 -9.11 -2.42
CA GLU A 125 -19.57 -8.91 -0.99
C GLU A 125 -18.92 -9.96 -0.07
N LEU A 126 -18.97 -11.24 -0.44
CA LEU A 126 -18.40 -12.32 0.36
C LEU A 126 -16.87 -12.24 0.45
N ASP A 127 -16.20 -11.87 -0.63
CA ASP A 127 -14.73 -11.73 -0.65
C ASP A 127 -14.28 -10.51 0.14
N ILE A 128 -15.04 -9.41 0.07
CA ILE A 128 -14.83 -8.21 0.89
C ILE A 128 -14.94 -8.55 2.38
N ILE A 129 -16.02 -9.25 2.79
CA ILE A 129 -16.25 -9.65 4.19
C ILE A 129 -15.09 -10.52 4.72
N ARG A 130 -14.59 -11.45 3.90
CA ARG A 130 -13.45 -12.30 4.27
C ARG A 130 -12.20 -11.46 4.55
N ASP A 131 -11.91 -10.48 3.71
CA ASP A 131 -10.68 -9.69 3.79
C ASP A 131 -10.67 -8.62 4.89
N ILE A 132 -11.84 -8.04 5.20
CA ILE A 132 -11.97 -7.05 6.27
C ILE A 132 -11.46 -7.59 7.60
N SER A 133 -11.76 -8.85 7.92
CA SER A 133 -11.39 -9.48 9.20
C SER A 133 -9.88 -9.57 9.44
N ARG A 134 -9.07 -9.56 8.37
CA ARG A 134 -7.61 -9.66 8.42
C ARG A 134 -6.89 -8.36 8.05
N THR A 135 -7.63 -7.28 7.77
CA THR A 135 -7.06 -5.96 7.46
C THR A 135 -6.80 -5.18 8.75
N PHE A 136 -5.53 -4.96 9.10
CA PHE A 136 -5.09 -4.30 10.34
C PHE A 136 -5.81 -4.79 11.62
N PRO A 137 -5.86 -6.11 11.89
CA PRO A 137 -6.72 -6.67 12.94
C PRO A 137 -6.33 -6.24 14.37
N SER A 138 -5.08 -5.84 14.58
CA SER A 138 -4.58 -5.32 15.86
C SER A 138 -4.80 -3.82 16.06
N HIS A 139 -5.28 -3.10 15.04
CA HIS A 139 -5.56 -1.67 15.12
C HIS A 139 -6.90 -1.40 15.83
N VAL A 140 -6.94 -0.43 16.75
CA VAL A 140 -8.12 -0.12 17.59
C VAL A 140 -9.39 0.14 16.78
N PHE A 141 -9.27 0.75 15.60
CA PHE A 141 -10.40 1.08 14.71
C PHE A 141 -10.98 -0.14 13.97
N PHE A 142 -10.14 -1.14 13.63
CA PHE A 142 -10.54 -2.30 12.83
C PHE A 142 -10.71 -3.60 13.65
N ARG A 143 -10.17 -3.61 14.88
CA ARG A 143 -10.21 -4.72 15.84
C ARG A 143 -11.61 -5.26 16.13
N GLN A 144 -12.59 -4.36 16.26
CA GLN A 144 -13.95 -4.76 16.63
C GLN A 144 -14.66 -5.36 15.42
N ARG A 145 -15.00 -6.64 15.52
CA ARG A 145 -15.80 -7.34 14.51
C ARG A 145 -17.14 -6.60 14.32
N HIS A 146 -17.48 -6.29 13.08
CA HIS A 146 -18.67 -5.48 12.72
C HIS A 146 -18.69 -4.07 13.34
N GLY A 147 -17.56 -3.60 13.87
CA GLY A 147 -17.40 -2.24 14.40
C GLY A 147 -17.42 -1.17 13.31
N PRO A 148 -17.40 0.13 13.69
CA PRO A 148 -17.44 1.23 12.74
C PRO A 148 -16.32 1.17 11.70
N GLY A 149 -15.07 0.88 12.07
CA GLY A 149 -13.98 0.80 11.10
C GLY A 149 -14.11 -0.33 10.09
N GLN A 150 -14.61 -1.51 10.50
CA GLN A 150 -14.89 -2.61 9.57
C GLN A 150 -16.06 -2.28 8.64
N ARG A 151 -17.08 -1.58 9.12
CA ARG A 151 -18.21 -1.11 8.30
C ARG A 151 -17.77 -0.07 7.28
N SER A 152 -16.95 0.90 7.67
CA SER A 152 -16.41 1.88 6.72
C SER A 152 -15.50 1.24 5.68
N LEU A 153 -14.66 0.29 6.09
CA LEU A 153 -13.85 -0.49 5.16
C LEU A 153 -14.72 -1.27 4.16
N TYR A 154 -15.77 -1.93 4.64
CA TYR A 154 -16.75 -2.58 3.79
C TYR A 154 -17.37 -1.62 2.78
N ASN A 155 -17.88 -0.47 3.22
CA ASN A 155 -18.56 0.48 2.35
C ASN A 155 -17.64 1.01 1.25
N VAL A 156 -16.39 1.37 1.58
CA VAL A 156 -15.41 1.84 0.59
C VAL A 156 -15.12 0.77 -0.46
N LEU A 157 -14.86 -0.47 -0.03
CA LEU A 157 -14.56 -1.58 -0.93
C LEU A 157 -15.77 -2.00 -1.78
N LYS A 158 -16.96 -2.02 -1.17
CA LYS A 158 -18.22 -2.26 -1.85
C LYS A 158 -18.44 -1.20 -2.94
N ALA A 159 -18.38 0.07 -2.57
CA ALA A 159 -18.58 1.17 -3.51
C ALA A 159 -17.58 1.11 -4.67
N TYR A 160 -16.29 0.86 -4.39
CA TYR A 160 -15.29 0.71 -5.46
C TYR A 160 -15.61 -0.47 -6.38
N SER A 161 -15.96 -1.64 -5.82
CA SER A 161 -16.27 -2.82 -6.64
C SER A 161 -17.45 -2.64 -7.58
N VAL A 162 -18.37 -1.72 -7.25
CA VAL A 162 -19.49 -1.34 -8.12
C VAL A 162 -19.08 -0.25 -9.10
N PHE A 163 -18.31 0.75 -8.64
CA PHE A 163 -17.80 1.84 -9.48
C PHE A 163 -16.99 1.30 -10.67
N ASP A 164 -16.20 0.27 -10.43
CA ASP A 164 -15.39 -0.40 -11.45
C ASP A 164 -15.66 -1.91 -11.45
N ARG A 165 -16.76 -2.33 -12.08
CA ARG A 165 -17.16 -3.75 -12.14
C ARG A 165 -16.17 -4.66 -12.86
N ASN A 166 -15.30 -4.10 -13.70
CA ASN A 166 -14.27 -4.87 -14.41
C ASN A 166 -13.16 -5.34 -13.45
N VAL A 167 -12.78 -4.48 -12.49
CA VAL A 167 -11.91 -4.86 -11.39
C VAL A 167 -12.69 -5.57 -10.29
N GLY A 168 -13.87 -5.05 -9.94
CA GLY A 168 -14.63 -5.49 -8.79
C GLY A 168 -13.83 -5.31 -7.50
N TYR A 169 -13.70 -6.38 -6.75
CA TYR A 169 -12.82 -6.46 -5.58
C TYR A 169 -11.81 -7.58 -5.76
N VAL A 170 -10.55 -7.28 -5.47
CA VAL A 170 -9.46 -8.25 -5.42
C VAL A 170 -8.75 -8.18 -4.07
N GLN A 171 -8.38 -9.35 -3.57
CA GLN A 171 -7.65 -9.50 -2.32
C GLN A 171 -6.42 -8.57 -2.26
N GLY A 172 -6.28 -7.86 -1.14
CA GLY A 172 -5.22 -6.89 -0.92
C GLY A 172 -5.68 -5.44 -1.03
N MET A 173 -6.76 -5.16 -1.77
CA MET A 173 -7.35 -3.80 -1.82
C MET A 173 -7.79 -3.31 -0.44
N GLY A 174 -8.19 -4.22 0.46
CA GLY A 174 -8.51 -3.89 1.85
C GLY A 174 -7.38 -3.16 2.57
N PHE A 175 -6.11 -3.50 2.32
CA PHE A 175 -4.97 -2.82 2.94
C PHE A 175 -4.72 -1.41 2.39
N LEU A 176 -5.12 -1.13 1.14
CA LEU A 176 -5.11 0.23 0.61
C LEU A 176 -6.21 1.06 1.29
N ALA A 177 -7.46 0.60 1.23
CA ALA A 177 -8.61 1.30 1.78
C ALA A 177 -8.50 1.46 3.30
N GLY A 178 -8.04 0.44 4.01
CA GLY A 178 -7.83 0.45 5.44
C GLY A 178 -6.81 1.50 5.87
N LEU A 179 -5.69 1.62 5.13
CA LEU A 179 -4.67 2.64 5.42
C LEU A 179 -5.23 4.05 5.20
N LEU A 180 -6.02 4.26 4.14
CA LEU A 180 -6.65 5.55 3.86
C LEU A 180 -7.66 5.95 4.94
N LEU A 181 -8.51 5.02 5.37
CA LEU A 181 -9.52 5.23 6.41
C LEU A 181 -8.95 5.60 7.78
N LEU A 182 -7.65 5.36 8.02
CA LEU A 182 -6.97 5.83 9.24
C LEU A 182 -6.67 7.34 9.22
N TYR A 183 -6.78 8.00 8.06
CA TYR A 183 -6.39 9.40 7.88
C TYR A 183 -7.46 10.31 7.28
N MET A 184 -8.56 9.76 6.77
CA MET A 184 -9.61 10.54 6.12
C MET A 184 -10.99 9.89 6.28
N SER A 185 -12.02 10.62 5.87
CA SER A 185 -13.39 10.11 5.91
C SER A 185 -13.60 8.97 4.92
N GLU A 186 -14.74 8.29 5.05
CA GLU A 186 -15.12 7.16 4.20
C GLU A 186 -15.16 7.54 2.71
N GLU A 187 -15.82 8.65 2.37
CA GLU A 187 -15.92 9.14 1.00
C GLU A 187 -14.56 9.66 0.45
N ASP A 188 -13.77 10.34 1.27
CA ASP A 188 -12.43 10.77 0.89
C ASP A 188 -11.53 9.56 0.53
N ALA A 189 -11.61 8.49 1.34
CA ALA A 189 -10.85 7.27 1.12
C ALA A 189 -11.28 6.56 -0.17
N PHE A 190 -12.58 6.52 -0.46
CA PHE A 190 -13.12 6.02 -1.72
C PHE A 190 -12.54 6.79 -2.92
N TRP A 191 -12.64 8.13 -2.91
CA TRP A 191 -12.14 8.92 -4.03
C TRP A 191 -10.62 8.84 -4.21
N LEU A 192 -9.87 8.66 -3.11
CA LEU A 192 -8.42 8.45 -3.21
C LEU A 192 -8.09 7.07 -3.77
N LEU A 193 -8.84 6.03 -3.40
CA LEU A 193 -8.72 4.72 -4.03
C LEU A 193 -9.04 4.78 -5.54
N VAL A 194 -10.10 5.49 -5.93
CA VAL A 194 -10.43 5.76 -7.35
C VAL A 194 -9.30 6.49 -8.05
N ALA A 195 -8.77 7.56 -7.43
CA ALA A 195 -7.66 8.34 -8.00
C ALA A 195 -6.41 7.49 -8.28
N LEU A 196 -6.10 6.53 -7.40
CA LEU A 196 -4.99 5.60 -7.55
C LEU A 196 -5.23 4.60 -8.68
N LEU A 197 -6.38 3.92 -8.66
CA LEU A 197 -6.61 2.80 -9.56
C LEU A 197 -6.96 3.25 -10.99
N LYS A 198 -7.71 4.36 -11.12
CA LYS A 198 -8.04 4.96 -12.42
C LYS A 198 -7.00 5.95 -12.96
N GLY A 199 -5.99 6.28 -12.17
CA GLY A 199 -4.86 7.11 -12.62
C GLY A 199 -5.20 8.59 -12.79
N ALA A 200 -5.53 9.27 -11.69
CA ALA A 200 -5.81 10.71 -11.71
C ALA A 200 -4.56 11.58 -11.92
N VAL A 201 -3.42 11.14 -11.37
CA VAL A 201 -2.13 11.86 -11.43
C VAL A 201 -1.02 11.00 -12.01
N HIS A 202 -0.95 9.73 -11.60
CA HIS A 202 0.00 8.74 -12.13
C HIS A 202 -0.72 7.76 -13.05
N ALA A 203 0.04 6.92 -13.76
CA ALA A 203 -0.52 5.87 -14.59
C ALA A 203 -1.51 4.98 -13.80
N PRO A 204 -2.63 4.54 -14.43
CA PRO A 204 -3.63 3.70 -13.76
C PRO A 204 -3.02 2.44 -13.17
N MET A 205 -3.49 2.06 -11.98
CA MET A 205 -3.03 0.88 -11.25
C MET A 205 -4.07 -0.25 -11.21
N GLU A 206 -5.23 -0.07 -11.83
CA GLU A 206 -6.30 -1.08 -11.92
C GLU A 206 -5.81 -2.42 -12.47
N GLY A 207 -4.80 -2.43 -13.36
CA GLY A 207 -4.19 -3.65 -13.88
C GLY A 207 -3.53 -4.53 -12.80
N LEU A 208 -3.31 -4.03 -11.58
CA LEU A 208 -2.87 -4.85 -10.45
C LEU A 208 -3.98 -5.77 -9.93
N TYR A 209 -5.24 -5.47 -10.28
CA TYR A 209 -6.45 -6.10 -9.76
C TYR A 209 -7.39 -6.57 -10.88
N LEU A 210 -6.99 -6.45 -12.15
CA LEU A 210 -7.71 -7.10 -13.24
C LEU A 210 -7.46 -8.61 -13.24
N ALA A 211 -8.36 -9.36 -13.88
CA ALA A 211 -8.19 -10.80 -14.08
C ALA A 211 -6.82 -11.11 -14.72
N GLY A 212 -6.12 -12.10 -14.17
CA GLY A 212 -4.76 -12.46 -14.59
C GLY A 212 -3.65 -11.58 -13.98
N LEU A 213 -3.99 -10.51 -13.25
CA LEU A 213 -3.06 -9.59 -12.59
C LEU A 213 -1.96 -9.05 -13.52
N PRO A 214 -2.32 -8.55 -14.73
CA PRO A 214 -1.35 -8.23 -15.78
C PRO A 214 -0.26 -7.26 -15.33
N LEU A 215 -0.62 -6.24 -14.54
CA LEU A 215 0.34 -5.25 -14.06
C LEU A 215 1.23 -5.80 -12.94
N VAL A 216 0.74 -6.77 -12.14
CA VAL A 216 1.58 -7.47 -11.17
C VAL A 216 2.64 -8.28 -11.90
N GLN A 217 2.25 -9.05 -12.92
CA GLN A 217 3.20 -9.84 -13.71
C GLN A 217 4.27 -8.96 -14.38
N GLN A 218 3.84 -7.84 -14.97
CA GLN A 218 4.74 -6.84 -15.52
C GLN A 218 5.72 -6.33 -14.46
N TYR A 219 5.22 -5.85 -13.31
CA TYR A 219 6.08 -5.28 -12.27
C TYR A 219 7.05 -6.31 -11.69
N LEU A 220 6.64 -7.57 -11.51
CA LEU A 220 7.52 -8.63 -11.05
C LEU A 220 8.63 -8.93 -12.07
N SER A 221 8.29 -8.98 -13.37
CA SER A 221 9.29 -9.17 -14.44
C SER A 221 10.29 -8.02 -14.50
N GLN A 222 9.81 -6.79 -14.39
CA GLN A 222 10.65 -5.59 -14.32
C GLN A 222 11.55 -5.62 -13.08
N PHE A 223 11.00 -6.00 -11.93
CA PHE A 223 11.73 -6.07 -10.68
C PHE A 223 12.83 -7.14 -10.74
N GLU A 224 12.55 -8.31 -11.31
CA GLU A 224 13.54 -9.37 -11.55
C GLU A 224 14.74 -8.85 -12.36
N GLN A 225 14.46 -8.14 -13.46
CA GLN A 225 15.48 -7.58 -14.32
C GLN A 225 16.30 -6.50 -13.60
N LEU A 226 15.64 -5.63 -12.84
CA LEU A 226 16.33 -4.61 -12.03
C LEU A 226 17.19 -5.23 -10.92
N VAL A 227 16.79 -6.36 -10.32
CA VAL A 227 17.62 -7.08 -9.35
C VAL A 227 18.88 -7.62 -10.04
N ARG A 228 18.77 -8.23 -11.22
CA ARG A 228 19.94 -8.69 -11.99
C ARG A 228 20.89 -7.55 -12.37
N GLU A 229 20.34 -6.39 -12.74
CA GLU A 229 21.14 -5.24 -13.16
C GLU A 229 21.81 -4.51 -11.98
N HIS A 230 21.11 -4.33 -10.85
CA HIS A 230 21.62 -3.56 -9.71
C HIS A 230 22.32 -4.41 -8.65
N LEU A 231 22.01 -5.70 -8.56
CA LEU A 231 22.52 -6.64 -7.55
C LEU A 231 22.92 -7.97 -8.23
N PRO A 232 23.88 -7.96 -9.18
CA PRO A 232 24.12 -9.07 -10.09
C PRO A 232 24.43 -10.39 -9.39
N LYS A 233 25.24 -10.36 -8.32
CA LYS A 233 25.55 -11.56 -7.51
C LYS A 233 24.30 -12.17 -6.88
N LEU A 234 23.42 -11.31 -6.35
CA LEU A 234 22.15 -11.75 -5.75
C LEU A 234 21.17 -12.24 -6.82
N GLY A 235 21.12 -11.57 -7.99
CA GLY A 235 20.29 -12.01 -9.12
C GLY A 235 20.73 -13.35 -9.70
N GLU A 236 22.03 -13.63 -9.75
CA GLU A 236 22.57 -14.94 -10.10
C GLU A 236 22.20 -15.98 -9.06
N HIS A 237 22.41 -15.69 -7.78
CA HIS A 237 22.04 -16.58 -6.67
C HIS A 237 20.54 -16.91 -6.67
N PHE A 238 19.67 -15.92 -6.89
CA PHE A 238 18.23 -16.15 -7.02
C PHE A 238 17.91 -17.06 -8.21
N SER A 239 18.66 -16.96 -9.31
CA SER A 239 18.47 -17.83 -10.47
C SER A 239 18.91 -19.27 -10.17
N GLN A 240 20.01 -19.44 -9.43
CA GLN A 240 20.51 -20.75 -9.01
C GLN A 240 19.57 -21.44 -8.01
N GLU A 241 19.02 -20.67 -7.06
CA GLU A 241 18.06 -21.15 -6.05
C GLU A 241 16.61 -21.16 -6.57
N MET A 242 16.37 -20.86 -7.85
CA MET A 242 15.03 -20.83 -8.46
C MET A 242 14.02 -19.90 -7.75
N ILE A 243 14.51 -18.80 -7.18
CA ILE A 243 13.69 -17.78 -6.52
C ILE A 243 13.05 -16.87 -7.56
N ASN A 244 11.71 -16.90 -7.61
CA ASN A 244 10.93 -15.98 -8.43
C ASN A 244 10.38 -14.81 -7.58
N PRO A 245 10.42 -13.55 -8.07
CA PRO A 245 9.84 -12.41 -7.36
C PRO A 245 8.38 -12.58 -6.92
N SER A 246 7.57 -13.35 -7.66
CA SER A 246 6.18 -13.64 -7.27
C SER A 246 6.05 -14.27 -5.89
N MET A 247 7.08 -14.99 -5.43
CA MET A 247 7.10 -15.71 -4.15
C MET A 247 7.21 -14.77 -2.92
N TYR A 248 7.69 -13.54 -3.11
CA TYR A 248 7.94 -12.61 -1.99
C TYR A 248 7.51 -11.16 -2.25
N ALA A 249 7.53 -10.68 -3.49
CA ALA A 249 7.32 -9.27 -3.84
C ALA A 249 5.89 -8.93 -4.30
N SER A 250 5.04 -9.91 -4.60
CA SER A 250 3.67 -9.66 -5.10
C SER A 250 2.88 -8.72 -4.18
N GLN A 251 2.94 -8.95 -2.87
CA GLN A 251 2.25 -8.13 -1.87
C GLN A 251 2.84 -6.72 -1.74
N TRP A 252 4.13 -6.52 -2.08
CA TRP A 252 4.75 -5.19 -2.04
C TRP A 252 4.10 -4.26 -3.05
N PHE A 253 3.81 -4.77 -4.26
CA PHE A 253 3.13 -4.02 -5.31
C PHE A 253 1.62 -3.92 -5.06
N ILE A 254 0.96 -5.04 -4.73
CA ILE A 254 -0.50 -5.10 -4.54
C ILE A 254 -0.96 -4.25 -3.35
N THR A 255 -0.15 -4.12 -2.30
CA THR A 255 -0.55 -3.38 -1.08
C THR A 255 0.28 -2.14 -0.84
N VAL A 256 1.24 -1.83 -1.72
CA VAL A 256 2.18 -0.72 -1.52
C VAL A 256 2.80 -0.82 -0.10
N PHE A 257 3.28 -2.02 0.22
CA PHE A 257 3.84 -2.40 1.51
C PHE A 257 2.92 -2.33 2.75
N SER A 258 1.63 -2.01 2.63
CA SER A 258 0.76 -1.83 3.79
C SER A 258 0.29 -3.13 4.47
N TYR A 259 0.56 -4.30 3.87
CA TYR A 259 0.21 -5.59 4.47
C TYR A 259 1.22 -6.11 5.50
N SER A 260 2.48 -6.33 5.10
CA SER A 260 3.46 -7.08 5.90
C SER A 260 4.55 -6.23 6.55
N PHE A 261 4.57 -4.92 6.33
CA PHE A 261 5.63 -4.04 6.84
C PHE A 261 5.13 -3.23 8.03
N PRO A 262 6.05 -2.77 8.91
CA PRO A 262 5.70 -1.88 10.00
C PRO A 262 4.94 -0.66 9.50
N PHE A 263 3.83 -0.33 10.18
CA PHE A 263 2.90 0.71 9.71
C PHE A 263 3.59 2.06 9.47
N HIS A 264 4.51 2.45 10.37
CA HIS A 264 5.26 3.70 10.24
C HIS A 264 6.11 3.76 8.95
N LEU A 265 6.71 2.65 8.51
CA LEU A 265 7.41 2.57 7.23
C LEU A 265 6.42 2.67 6.07
N ALA A 266 5.31 1.92 6.12
CA ALA A 266 4.28 1.97 5.10
C ALA A 266 3.77 3.41 4.87
N LEU A 267 3.50 4.17 5.92
CA LEU A 267 3.11 5.59 5.81
C LEU A 267 4.14 6.45 5.07
N ARG A 268 5.43 6.21 5.34
CA ARG A 268 6.51 6.96 4.71
C ARG A 268 6.72 6.58 3.25
N ILE A 269 6.47 5.31 2.91
CA ILE A 269 6.41 4.86 1.51
C ILE A 269 5.22 5.52 0.83
N TRP A 270 4.04 5.52 1.44
CA TRP A 270 2.81 6.13 0.91
C TRP A 270 2.93 7.63 0.67
N ASP A 271 3.56 8.37 1.59
CA ASP A 271 3.85 9.80 1.42
C ASP A 271 4.56 10.05 0.07
N VAL A 272 5.56 9.23 -0.26
CA VAL A 272 6.35 9.36 -1.48
C VAL A 272 5.63 8.75 -2.68
N PHE A 273 5.00 7.59 -2.53
CA PHE A 273 4.31 6.85 -3.58
C PHE A 273 3.21 7.69 -4.23
N LEU A 274 2.40 8.38 -3.42
CA LEU A 274 1.34 9.24 -3.95
C LEU A 274 1.89 10.43 -4.77
N TYR A 275 3.12 10.87 -4.50
CA TYR A 275 3.75 11.98 -5.23
C TYR A 275 4.63 11.54 -6.41
N GLU A 276 5.35 10.44 -6.26
CA GLU A 276 6.35 9.95 -7.20
C GLU A 276 5.87 8.80 -8.07
N GLY A 277 4.74 8.20 -7.73
CA GLY A 277 4.17 7.03 -8.38
C GLY A 277 4.85 5.72 -7.98
N VAL A 278 4.51 4.64 -8.68
CA VAL A 278 4.92 3.27 -8.34
C VAL A 278 6.44 3.05 -8.32
N LYS A 279 7.23 3.91 -8.97
CA LYS A 279 8.70 3.79 -9.00
C LYS A 279 9.33 3.70 -7.61
N ILE A 280 8.72 4.32 -6.58
CA ILE A 280 9.25 4.19 -5.22
C ILE A 280 9.13 2.77 -4.69
N VAL A 281 8.10 2.01 -5.10
CA VAL A 281 7.89 0.62 -4.67
C VAL A 281 9.05 -0.26 -5.12
N PHE A 282 9.45 -0.14 -6.39
CA PHE A 282 10.64 -0.78 -6.94
C PHE A 282 11.92 -0.38 -6.20
N LYS A 283 12.11 0.92 -5.96
CA LYS A 283 13.30 1.44 -5.26
C LYS A 283 13.40 0.92 -3.83
N VAL A 284 12.28 0.85 -3.10
CA VAL A 284 12.25 0.30 -1.74
C VAL A 284 12.56 -1.19 -1.77
N GLY A 285 11.94 -1.96 -2.67
CA GLY A 285 12.24 -3.38 -2.83
C GLY A 285 13.72 -3.64 -3.12
N LEU A 286 14.32 -2.91 -4.08
CA LEU A 286 15.74 -3.02 -4.39
C LEU A 286 16.63 -2.61 -3.21
N SER A 287 16.21 -1.62 -2.42
CA SER A 287 16.97 -1.16 -1.25
C SER A 287 16.95 -2.19 -0.13
N LEU A 288 15.83 -2.87 0.09
CA LEU A 288 15.72 -3.96 1.08
C LEU A 288 16.65 -5.11 0.70
N LEU A 289 16.62 -5.54 -0.57
CA LEU A 289 17.52 -6.56 -1.07
C LEU A 289 18.99 -6.15 -1.00
N LYS A 290 19.29 -4.88 -1.30
CA LYS A 290 20.64 -4.33 -1.21
C LYS A 290 21.15 -4.28 0.23
N TYR A 291 20.29 -3.90 1.17
CA TYR A 291 20.63 -3.81 2.59
C TYR A 291 20.96 -5.19 3.16
N CYS A 292 20.18 -6.21 2.79
CA CYS A 292 20.38 -7.59 3.26
C CYS A 292 21.26 -8.45 2.34
N HIS A 293 21.94 -7.86 1.36
CA HIS A 293 22.63 -8.57 0.28
C HIS A 293 23.57 -9.68 0.78
N ASP A 294 24.45 -9.33 1.75
CA ASP A 294 25.51 -10.23 2.22
C ASP A 294 24.99 -11.43 3.00
N ASP A 295 23.79 -11.33 3.56
CA ASP A 295 23.10 -12.45 4.21
C ASP A 295 22.37 -13.28 3.16
N LEU A 296 21.58 -12.65 2.30
CA LEU A 296 20.75 -13.34 1.31
C LEU A 296 21.56 -14.19 0.32
N VAL A 297 22.72 -13.72 -0.12
CA VAL A 297 23.56 -14.42 -1.13
C VAL A 297 24.15 -15.75 -0.64
N LYS A 298 24.05 -16.05 0.66
CA LYS A 298 24.59 -17.28 1.27
C LYS A 298 23.50 -18.30 1.62
N LEU A 299 22.23 -17.92 1.52
CA LEU A 299 21.12 -18.73 2.00
C LEU A 299 20.60 -19.66 0.90
N PRO A 300 20.37 -20.96 1.20
CA PRO A 300 19.67 -21.86 0.29
C PRO A 300 18.17 -21.51 0.22
N PHE A 301 17.48 -22.00 -0.81
CA PHE A 301 16.09 -21.71 -1.17
C PHE A 301 15.14 -21.46 0.01
N GLU A 302 14.97 -22.42 0.92
CA GLU A 302 13.99 -22.31 2.02
C GLU A 302 14.30 -21.15 2.97
N LYS A 303 15.57 -21.04 3.41
CA LYS A 303 16.02 -19.97 4.31
C LYS A 303 16.00 -18.61 3.61
N LEU A 304 16.34 -18.59 2.33
CA LEU A 304 16.31 -17.39 1.52
C LEU A 304 14.87 -16.87 1.39
N LEU A 305 13.90 -17.74 1.09
CA LEU A 305 12.50 -17.36 1.00
C LEU A 305 11.93 -16.89 2.35
N GLN A 306 12.36 -17.50 3.46
CA GLN A 306 11.99 -17.05 4.80
C GLN A 306 12.55 -15.65 5.11
N ALA A 307 13.81 -15.38 4.75
CA ALA A 307 14.45 -14.08 4.93
C ALA A 307 13.79 -12.99 4.08
N LEU A 308 13.41 -13.31 2.82
CA LEU A 308 12.72 -12.37 1.92
C LEU A 308 11.30 -12.01 2.39
N LYS A 309 10.71 -12.82 3.27
CA LYS A 309 9.41 -12.55 3.90
C LYS A 309 9.53 -11.79 5.22
N ASN A 310 10.70 -11.81 5.87
CA ASN A 310 10.94 -11.24 7.19
C ASN A 310 12.27 -10.49 7.22
N PHE A 311 12.26 -9.23 6.80
CA PHE A 311 13.46 -8.39 6.86
C PHE A 311 13.83 -8.03 8.31
N PRO A 312 15.11 -7.78 8.60
CA PRO A 312 15.55 -7.26 9.90
C PRO A 312 14.88 -5.92 10.24
N GLU A 313 14.67 -5.64 11.54
CA GLU A 313 14.03 -4.40 12.00
C GLU A 313 14.75 -3.13 11.50
N ASP A 314 16.08 -3.14 11.49
CA ASP A 314 16.89 -2.02 10.99
C ASP A 314 16.66 -1.74 9.50
N ALA A 315 16.42 -2.78 8.69
CA ALA A 315 16.09 -2.63 7.27
C ALA A 315 14.67 -2.06 7.06
N MET A 316 13.82 -2.16 8.09
CA MET A 316 12.45 -1.66 8.08
C MET A 316 12.31 -0.26 8.71
N ASP A 317 13.42 0.38 9.11
CA ASP A 317 13.42 1.78 9.52
C ASP A 317 13.33 2.73 8.30
N PRO A 318 12.30 3.60 8.21
CA PRO A 318 12.17 4.55 7.11
C PRO A 318 13.35 5.51 6.98
N ASP A 319 14.02 5.90 8.08
CA ASP A 319 15.16 6.81 8.03
C ASP A 319 16.43 6.12 7.52
N THR A 320 16.44 4.79 7.48
CA THR A 320 17.51 3.96 6.90
C THR A 320 17.21 3.59 5.45
N ILE A 321 16.03 3.02 5.19
CA ILE A 321 15.73 2.41 3.88
C ILE A 321 15.37 3.41 2.79
N LEU A 322 14.68 4.52 3.13
CA LEU A 322 14.23 5.48 2.13
C LEU A 322 15.38 6.31 1.53
N PRO A 323 16.39 6.77 2.29
CA PRO A 323 17.58 7.38 1.70
C PRO A 323 18.29 6.47 0.69
N LEU A 324 18.40 5.17 0.99
CA LEU A 324 18.93 4.18 0.04
C LEU A 324 18.06 4.11 -1.22
N ALA A 325 16.74 4.05 -1.06
CA ALA A 325 15.79 4.04 -2.17
C ALA A 325 15.90 5.28 -3.06
N TYR A 326 16.06 6.47 -2.48
CA TYR A 326 16.18 7.72 -3.25
C TYR A 326 17.47 7.77 -4.08
N SER A 327 18.53 7.07 -3.66
CA SER A 327 19.79 7.00 -4.41
C SER A 327 19.70 6.13 -5.67
N ILE A 328 18.72 5.21 -5.74
CA ILE A 328 18.52 4.30 -6.87
C ILE A 328 17.89 5.04 -8.04
N LYS A 329 18.56 4.98 -9.20
CA LYS A 329 18.13 5.63 -10.46
C LYS A 329 17.62 4.58 -11.44
N ILE A 330 16.29 4.41 -11.50
CA ILE A 330 15.63 3.42 -12.36
C ILE A 330 14.59 4.01 -13.32
N SER A 331 14.30 5.31 -13.27
CA SER A 331 13.14 5.87 -14.00
C SER A 331 13.15 5.58 -15.50
N LYS A 332 14.24 5.94 -16.19
CA LYS A 332 14.38 5.67 -17.62
C LYS A 332 14.37 4.17 -17.93
N ARG A 333 15.08 3.37 -17.12
CA ARG A 333 15.16 1.92 -17.33
C ARG A 333 13.80 1.23 -17.13
N LEU A 334 13.00 1.70 -16.18
CA LEU A 334 11.66 1.17 -15.93
C LEU A 334 10.71 1.43 -17.11
N GLU A 335 10.81 2.60 -17.75
CA GLU A 335 10.07 2.92 -18.98
C GLU A 335 10.50 2.02 -20.14
N GLU A 336 11.80 1.80 -20.33
CA GLU A 336 12.34 0.86 -21.34
C GLU A 336 11.82 -0.57 -21.08
N LEU A 337 11.86 -1.04 -19.83
CA LEU A 337 11.36 -2.37 -19.48
C LEU A 337 9.85 -2.52 -19.67
N THR A 338 9.06 -1.45 -19.48
CA THR A 338 7.62 -1.44 -19.82
C THR A 338 7.43 -1.71 -21.31
N GLN A 339 8.14 -0.98 -22.17
CA GLN A 339 8.05 -1.15 -23.63
C GLN A 339 8.52 -2.54 -24.08
N GLU A 340 9.59 -3.05 -23.49
CA GLU A 340 10.09 -4.40 -23.75
C GLU A 340 9.05 -5.46 -23.38
N TYR A 341 8.41 -5.33 -22.21
CA TYR A 341 7.38 -6.24 -21.73
C TYR A 341 6.13 -6.23 -22.63
N GLU A 342 5.62 -5.05 -22.98
CA GLU A 342 4.49 -4.88 -23.89
C GLU A 342 4.77 -5.47 -25.27
N LYS A 343 5.97 -5.24 -25.83
CA LYS A 343 6.37 -5.81 -27.12
C LYS A 343 6.48 -7.32 -27.08
N LYS A 344 6.95 -7.90 -25.97
CA LYS A 344 7.04 -9.36 -25.78
C LYS A 344 5.64 -9.97 -25.71
N ASN A 345 4.76 -9.42 -24.88
CA ASN A 345 3.40 -9.95 -24.71
C ASN A 345 2.52 -9.72 -25.95
N GLY A 346 2.64 -8.58 -26.64
CA GLY A 346 1.92 -8.33 -27.89
C GLY A 346 2.27 -9.34 -28.99
N LYS A 347 3.54 -9.79 -29.05
CA LYS A 347 3.95 -10.87 -29.96
C LYS A 347 3.39 -12.23 -29.56
N VAL A 348 3.31 -12.52 -28.26
CA VAL A 348 2.75 -13.77 -27.74
C VAL A 348 1.26 -13.87 -28.10
N VAL A 349 0.48 -12.82 -27.81
CA VAL A 349 -0.95 -12.76 -28.15
C VAL A 349 -1.17 -12.92 -29.66
N GLN A 350 -0.39 -12.22 -30.50
CA GLN A 350 -0.47 -12.40 -31.95
C GLN A 350 -0.14 -13.83 -32.40
N SER A 351 0.84 -14.49 -31.78
CA SER A 351 1.20 -15.87 -32.10
C SER A 351 0.15 -16.89 -31.65
N GLU A 352 -0.50 -16.66 -30.51
CA GLU A 352 -1.59 -17.48 -29.99
C GLU A 352 -2.85 -17.35 -30.86
N GLU A 353 -3.23 -16.12 -31.24
CA GLU A 353 -4.35 -15.87 -32.16
C GLU A 353 -4.12 -16.50 -33.55
N LEU A 354 -2.88 -16.47 -34.06
CA LEU A 354 -2.53 -17.14 -35.31
C LEU A 354 -2.61 -18.67 -35.18
N SER A 355 -2.16 -19.23 -34.06
CA SER A 355 -2.25 -20.67 -33.80
C SER A 355 -3.70 -21.14 -33.65
N GLU A 356 -4.56 -20.38 -32.97
CA GLU A 356 -5.99 -20.68 -32.86
C GLU A 356 -6.71 -20.60 -34.21
N LYS A 357 -6.40 -19.60 -35.03
CA LYS A 357 -6.93 -19.50 -36.40
C LYS A 357 -6.50 -20.70 -37.26
N HIS A 358 -5.27 -21.17 -37.13
CA HIS A 358 -4.80 -22.36 -37.83
C HIS A 358 -5.54 -23.63 -37.36
N LYS A 359 -5.70 -23.83 -36.05
CA LYS A 359 -6.46 -24.98 -35.50
C LYS A 359 -7.93 -24.98 -35.94
N PHE A 360 -8.54 -23.80 -36.03
CA PHE A 360 -9.93 -23.65 -36.49
C PHE A 360 -10.09 -23.90 -38.00
N GLN A 361 -9.04 -23.65 -38.80
CA GLN A 361 -9.02 -23.98 -40.22
C GLN A 361 -8.80 -25.48 -40.45
N GLU A 362 -7.93 -26.12 -39.66
CA GLU A 362 -7.69 -27.57 -39.72
C GLU A 362 -8.92 -28.38 -39.29
N SER A 363 -9.67 -27.94 -38.27
CA SER A 363 -10.91 -28.59 -37.85
C SER A 363 -12.02 -28.51 -38.90
N LYS A 364 -12.08 -27.42 -39.69
CA LYS A 364 -13.02 -27.31 -40.80
C LYS A 364 -12.62 -28.14 -42.02
N ALA A 365 -11.33 -28.37 -42.23
CA ALA A 365 -10.84 -29.19 -43.33
C ALA A 365 -11.02 -30.70 -43.09
N THR A 366 -11.22 -31.14 -41.84
CA THR A 366 -11.45 -32.55 -41.47
C THR A 366 -12.94 -32.94 -41.44
N GLU A 367 -13.86 -31.99 -41.60
CA GLU A 367 -15.32 -32.21 -41.67
C GLU A 367 -15.88 -32.23 -43.12
N THR A 368 -14.99 -32.21 -44.12
CA THR A 368 -15.28 -32.40 -45.56
C THR A 368 -14.52 -33.60 -46.07
#